data_AF-A0AA43IJ15-F1
#
_entry.id   AF-A0AA43IJ15-F1
#
_cell.length_a   1.000
_cell.length_b   1.000
_cell.length_c   1.000
_cell.angle_alpha   90.00
_cell.angle_beta   90.00
_cell.angle_gamma   90.00
#
_symmetry.space_group_name_H-M   'P 1'
#
loop_
_entity.id
_entity.type
_entity.pdbx_description
1 polymer ?
#
loop_
_entity_poly.entity_id
_entity_poly.type
_entity_poly.pdbx_seq_one_letter_code
_entity_poly.pdbx_strand_id
1 'polypeptide(L)' 'MSYRTNTDNIFKVGTNLSAKLHPEVRLTITKYYQRIYYCAVLDDPAQNPIAYFERELIPQ' A
#
# COMPACT_ATOMS: atom_id res chain seq x y z
N MET A 1 25.45 15.29 11.99
CA MET A 1 24.06 14.88 12.25
C MET A 1 23.40 14.58 10.92
N SER A 2 23.32 13.31 10.54
CA SER A 2 22.89 12.89 9.21
C SER A 2 21.49 12.29 9.29
N TYR A 3 20.45 13.13 9.26
CA TYR A 3 19.06 12.64 9.18
C TYR A 3 18.74 12.29 7.72
N ARG A 4 19.30 11.18 7.23
CA ARG A 4 18.78 10.56 6.00
C ARG A 4 17.64 9.65 6.40
N THR A 5 16.41 10.14 6.34
CA THR A 5 15.23 9.27 6.35
C THR A 5 14.46 9.53 5.07
N ASN A 6 15.09 9.13 3.97
CA ASN A 6 14.51 9.13 2.63
C ASN A 6 13.73 7.82 2.42
N THR A 7 12.87 7.48 3.37
CA THR A 7 12.05 6.26 3.37
C THR A 7 10.61 6.58 2.94
N ASP A 8 10.45 7.59 2.07
CA ASP A 8 9.18 7.84 1.39
C ASP A 8 9.05 6.80 0.25
N ASN A 9 7.87 6.20 0.12
CA ASN A 9 7.54 5.21 -0.92
C ASN A 9 8.29 3.86 -0.79
N ILE A 10 8.16 3.19 0.35
CA ILE A 10 8.69 1.85 0.60
C ILE A 10 8.15 0.82 -0.40
N PHE A 11 6.87 0.94 -0.76
CA PHE A 11 6.19 -0.05 -1.58
C PHE A 11 5.94 0.45 -3.01
N LYS A 12 6.41 -0.29 -4.01
CA LYS A 12 6.22 0.09 -5.41
C LYS A 12 4.80 -0.20 -5.89
N VAL A 13 4.32 0.58 -6.85
CA VAL A 13 3.10 0.27 -7.62
C VAL A 13 3.25 -1.10 -8.27
N GLY A 14 2.20 -1.91 -8.21
CA GLY A 14 2.18 -3.31 -8.63
C GLY A 14 2.63 -4.30 -7.55
N THR A 15 3.05 -3.83 -6.37
CA THR A 15 3.39 -4.72 -5.25
C THR A 15 2.11 -5.25 -4.61
N ASN A 16 2.10 -6.56 -4.35
CA ASN A 16 1.03 -7.22 -3.62
C ASN A 16 1.33 -7.15 -2.13
N LEU A 17 0.35 -6.67 -1.36
CA LEU A 17 0.43 -6.44 0.07
C LEU A 17 -0.89 -6.86 0.72
N SER A 18 -0.91 -6.90 2.04
CA SER A 18 -2.15 -7.05 2.79
C SER A 18 -2.31 -5.90 3.77
N ALA A 19 -3.55 -5.53 4.08
CA ALA A 19 -3.82 -4.54 5.12
C ALA A 19 -3.77 -5.21 6.49
N LYS A 20 -3.21 -4.53 7.48
CA LYS A 20 -3.18 -4.99 8.87
C LYS A 20 -4.58 -5.22 9.44
N LEU A 21 -5.55 -4.44 8.98
CA LEU A 21 -6.95 -4.55 9.38
C LEU A 21 -7.62 -5.81 8.79
N HIS A 22 -7.18 -6.23 7.60
CA HIS A 22 -7.70 -7.38 6.87
C HIS A 22 -6.54 -8.14 6.19
N PRO A 23 -5.79 -8.96 6.94
CA PRO A 23 -4.65 -9.69 6.39
C PRO A 23 -5.09 -10.74 5.35
N GLU A 24 -6.36 -11.14 5.38
CA GLU A 24 -6.97 -12.08 4.43
C GLU A 24 -7.19 -11.45 3.05
N VAL A 25 -7.28 -10.12 2.97
CA VAL A 25 -7.52 -9.41 1.71
C VAL A 25 -6.18 -9.12 1.05
N ARG A 26 -6.02 -9.65 -0.17
CA ARG A 26 -4.87 -9.36 -1.03
C ARG A 26 -5.12 -8.05 -1.77
N LEU A 27 -4.19 -7.13 -1.61
CA LEU A 27 -4.24 -5.79 -2.18
C LEU A 27 -3.05 -5.59 -3.11
N THR A 28 -3.24 -4.86 -4.19
CA THR A 28 -2.16 -4.45 -5.08
C THR A 28 -2.09 -2.93 -5.14
N ILE A 29 -0.92 -2.35 -4.91
CA ILE A 29 -0.75 -0.89 -5.03
C ILE A 29 -0.96 -0.49 -6.48
N THR A 30 -1.92 0.39 -6.74
CA THR A 30 -2.16 0.96 -8.06
C THR A 30 -1.55 2.35 -8.18
N LYS A 31 -1.47 3.10 -7.08
CA LYS A 31 -0.92 4.46 -7.10
C LYS A 31 -0.36 4.85 -5.73
N TYR A 32 0.75 5.58 -5.73
CA TYR A 32 1.25 6.25 -4.54
C TYR A 32 1.13 7.76 -4.73
N TYR A 33 0.49 8.45 -3.79
CA TYR A 33 0.31 9.89 -3.84
C TYR A 33 0.31 10.48 -2.43
N GLN A 34 1.14 11.50 -2.18
CA GLN A 34 1.21 12.20 -0.89
C GLN A 34 1.31 11.27 0.34
N ARG A 35 2.18 10.25 0.31
CA ARG A 35 2.32 9.25 1.39
C ARG A 35 1.12 8.34 1.63
N ILE A 36 0.18 8.33 0.69
CA ILE A 36 -0.97 7.45 0.67
C ILE A 36 -0.79 6.45 -0.46
N TYR A 37 -0.92 5.18 -0.13
CA TYR A 37 -0.92 4.09 -1.09
C TYR A 37 -2.36 3.75 -1.44
N TYR A 38 -2.74 3.98 -2.68
CA TYR A 38 -4.00 3.52 -3.24
C TYR A 38 -3.80 2.08 -3.67
N CYS A 39 -4.61 1.19 -3.09
CA CYS A 39 -4.55 -0.23 -3.34
C CYS A 39 -5.87 -0.72 -3.92
N ALA A 40 -5.81 -1.56 -4.95
CA ALA A 40 -6.97 -2.28 -5.46
C ALA A 40 -7.03 -3.66 -4.83
N VAL A 41 -8.24 -4.17 -4.58
CA VAL A 41 -8.44 -5.55 -4.13
C VAL A 41 -8.19 -6.47 -5.30
N LEU A 42 -7.32 -7.47 -5.13
CA LEU A 42 -7.01 -8.44 -6.19
C LEU A 42 -8.22 -9.27 -6.61
N ASP A 43 -9.08 -9.58 -5.64
CA ASP A 43 -10.31 -10.35 -5.85
C ASP A 43 -11.37 -9.56 -6.64
N ASP A 44 -11.39 -8.23 -6.48
CA ASP A 44 -12.33 -7.35 -7.17
C ASP A 44 -11.64 -6.02 -7.57
N PRO A 45 -10.96 -6.00 -8.74
CA PRO A 45 -10.26 -4.82 -9.22
C PRO A 45 -11.20 -3.72 -9.74
N ALA A 46 -12.51 -3.98 -9.83
CA ALA A 46 -13.53 -3.00 -10.22
C ALA A 46 -14.00 -2.15 -9.04
N GLN A 47 -13.72 -2.56 -7.80
CA GLN A 47 -13.94 -1.77 -6.60
C GLN A 47 -13.08 -0.50 -6.59
N ASN A 48 -13.58 0.53 -5.91
CA ASN A 48 -12.83 1.77 -5.71
C ASN A 48 -11.50 1.48 -5.00
N PRO A 49 -10.39 2.09 -5.45
CA PRO A 49 -9.10 1.90 -4.81
C PRO A 49 -9.14 2.42 -3.37
N ILE A 50 -8.70 1.56 -2.45
CA ILE A 50 -8.70 1.84 -1.02
C ILE A 50 -7.40 2.55 -0.66
N ALA A 51 -7.52 3.65 0.06
CA ALA A 51 -6.38 4.41 0.55
C ALA A 51 -5.85 3.79 1.84
N TYR A 52 -4.58 3.41 1.84
CA TYR A 52 -3.87 2.90 3.01
C TYR A 52 -2.65 3.73 3.33
N PHE A 53 -2.36 3.85 4.63
CA PHE A 53 -1.10 4.39 5.09
C PHE A 53 -0.02 3.30 5.16
N GLU A 54 1.24 3.71 5.04
CA GLU A 54 2.41 2.82 5.12
C GLU A 54 2.38 1.89 6.33
N ARG A 55 2.02 2.42 7.51
CA ARG A 55 1.95 1.67 8.78
C ARG A 55 0.83 0.62 8.84
N GLU A 56 -0.13 0.72 7.93
CA GLU A 56 -1.25 -0.21 7.84
C GLU A 56 -1.02 -1.31 6.81
N LEU A 57 0.00 -1.16 5.97
CA LEU A 57 0.36 -2.14 4.97
C LEU A 57 1.39 -3.12 5.54
N ILE A 58 1.15 -4.39 5.28
CA ILE A 58 2.06 -5.48 5.63
C ILE A 58 2.58 -6.05 4.30
N PRO A 59 3.90 -5.98 4.03
CA PRO A 59 4.47 -6.73 2.92
C PRO A 59 4.31 -8.22 3.19
N GLN A 60 3.79 -8.94 2.21
CA GLN A 60 3.63 -10.39 2.25
C GLN A 60 4.85 -11.11 1.70
#